data_AF-A0A0L1IJR1-F1
#
_entry.id   AF-A0A0L1IJR1-F1
#
_cell.length_a   1.000
_cell.length_b   1.000
_cell.length_c   1.000
_cell.angle_alpha   90.00
_cell.angle_beta   90.00
_cell.angle_gamma   90.00
#
_symmetry.space_group_name_H-M   'P 1'
#
loop_
_entity.id
_entity.type
_entity.pdbx_description
1 polymer ?
#
loop_
_entity_poly.entity_id
_entity_poly.type
_entity_poly.pdbx_seq_one_letter_code
_entity_poly.pdbx_strand_id
1 'polypeptide(L)'
;MSSADSTVVFEEAYDTFNERNGTKQFDVLPKSDRDRGQLCIVIHSVPDGVEGSELRALVKKLRKTADEIFITHLSTDYYASFGGKWGEFVDWMAK
;
A
#
# COMPACT_ATOMS: atom_id res chain seq x y z
N MET A 1 -0.91 4.64 20.02
CA MET A 1 0.48 4.73 19.55
C MET A 1 0.84 6.20 19.34
N SER A 2 1.80 6.74 20.08
CA SER A 2 2.20 8.16 19.99
C SER A 2 3.73 8.36 20.01
N SER A 3 4.49 7.32 19.66
CA SER A 3 5.96 7.36 19.63
C SER A 3 6.54 7.60 18.24
N ALA A 4 5.70 7.59 17.20
CA ALA A 4 6.09 7.77 15.81
C ALA A 4 5.02 8.60 15.08
N ASP A 5 5.46 9.37 14.08
CA ASP A 5 4.56 10.14 13.21
C ASP A 5 3.78 9.21 12.27
N SER A 6 4.46 8.19 11.73
CA SER A 6 3.89 7.16 10.85
C SER A 6 4.46 5.78 11.22
N THR A 7 3.64 4.73 11.10
CA THR A 7 4.03 3.34 11.35
C THR A 7 3.67 2.47 10.14
N VAL A 8 4.64 1.70 9.65
CA VAL A 8 4.40 0.67 8.63
C VAL A 8 3.61 -0.46 9.27
N VAL A 9 2.30 -0.53 8.99
CA VAL A 9 1.41 -1.55 9.55
C VAL A 9 1.22 -2.74 8.61
N PHE A 10 1.71 -2.62 7.38
CA PHE A 10 1.73 -3.70 6.41
C PHE A 10 2.95 -3.55 5.50
N GLU A 11 3.73 -4.62 5.42
CA GLU A 11 4.86 -4.77 4.50
C GLU A 11 4.88 -6.23 4.04
N GLU A 12 4.30 -6.48 2.86
CA GLU A 12 4.28 -7.83 2.26
C GLU A 12 3.85 -7.76 0.78
N ALA A 13 3.93 -8.89 0.10
CA ALA A 13 3.39 -9.15 -1.22
C ALA A 13 1.89 -8.90 -1.32
N TYR A 14 1.48 -8.56 -2.53
CA TYR A 14 0.09 -8.36 -2.93
C TYR A 14 -0.83 -9.55 -2.60
N ASP A 15 -0.33 -10.78 -2.74
CA ASP A 15 -1.15 -11.97 -2.47
C ASP A 15 -1.50 -12.08 -0.98
N THR A 16 -0.53 -11.88 -0.08
CA THR A 16 -0.79 -11.82 1.37
C THR A 16 -1.74 -10.68 1.73
N PHE A 17 -1.64 -9.53 1.06
CA PHE A 17 -2.58 -8.44 1.25
C PHE A 17 -4.02 -8.89 0.95
N ASN A 18 -4.23 -9.62 -0.15
CA ASN A 18 -5.55 -10.10 -0.53
C ASN A 18 -6.05 -11.26 0.36
N GLU A 19 -5.19 -12.22 0.69
CA GLU A 19 -5.49 -13.34 1.60
C GLU A 19 -5.96 -12.84 2.97
N ARG A 20 -5.41 -11.72 3.44
CA ARG A 20 -5.80 -11.07 4.70
C ARG A 20 -7.01 -10.14 4.55
N ASN A 21 -7.78 -10.21 3.47
CA ASN A 21 -8.95 -9.36 3.18
C ASN A 21 -8.61 -7.88 2.87
N GLY A 22 -7.42 -7.59 2.36
CA GLY A 22 -7.00 -6.25 1.95
C GLY A 22 -7.04 -5.25 3.11
N THR A 23 -7.63 -4.08 2.90
CA THR A 23 -7.70 -3.02 3.93
C THR A 23 -8.53 -3.39 5.15
N LYS A 24 -9.38 -4.43 5.10
CA LYS A 24 -10.16 -4.86 6.26
C LYS A 24 -9.31 -5.48 7.37
N GLN A 25 -8.09 -5.95 7.07
CA GLN A 25 -7.20 -6.48 8.11
C GLN A 25 -6.85 -5.43 9.17
N PHE A 26 -6.83 -4.16 8.79
CA PHE A 26 -6.55 -3.05 9.71
C PHE A 26 -7.74 -2.72 10.62
N ASP A 27 -8.89 -3.37 10.43
CA ASP A 27 -10.05 -3.20 11.32
C ASP A 27 -9.85 -3.81 12.71
N VAL A 28 -8.77 -4.56 12.92
CA VAL A 28 -8.35 -5.04 14.24
C VAL A 28 -7.68 -3.95 15.08
N LEU A 29 -7.11 -2.91 14.43
CA LEU A 29 -6.41 -1.84 15.13
C LEU A 29 -7.40 -1.03 15.99
N PRO A 30 -7.03 -0.63 17.23
CA PRO A 30 -7.84 0.28 18.02
C PRO A 30 -8.22 1.53 17.22
N LYS A 31 -9.42 2.09 17.43
CA LYS A 31 -9.83 3.32 16.73
C LYS A 31 -8.85 4.49 16.94
N SER A 32 -8.20 4.54 18.10
CA SER A 32 -7.17 5.54 18.43
C SER A 32 -5.90 5.41 17.59
N ASP A 33 -5.65 4.23 17.01
CA ASP A 33 -4.46 3.90 16.23
C ASP A 33 -4.80 3.64 14.75
N ARG A 34 -6.03 3.98 14.33
CA ARG A 34 -6.52 3.82 12.95
C ARG A 34 -6.64 5.16 12.22
N ASP A 35 -6.01 6.20 12.73
CA ASP A 35 -5.89 7.44 11.98
C ASP A 35 -4.95 7.19 10.80
N ARG A 36 -5.44 7.43 9.58
CA ARG A 36 -4.67 7.19 8.35
C ARG A 36 -3.36 7.98 8.31
N GLY A 37 -3.32 9.13 9.00
CA GLY A 37 -2.11 9.96 9.12
C GLY A 37 -0.98 9.31 9.88
N GLN A 38 -1.25 8.23 10.62
CA GLN A 38 -0.26 7.47 11.37
C GLN A 38 0.10 6.13 10.71
N LEU A 39 -0.47 5.83 9.54
CA LEU A 39 -0.37 4.53 8.90
C LEU A 39 0.40 4.62 7.59
N CYS A 40 1.34 3.69 7.42
CA CYS A 40 2.05 3.42 6.18
C CYS A 40 1.79 1.99 5.70
N ILE A 41 1.58 1.83 4.39
CA ILE A 41 1.35 0.53 3.75
C ILE A 41 2.34 0.34 2.60
N VAL A 42 3.08 -0.76 2.65
CA VAL A 42 4.07 -1.16 1.66
C VAL A 42 3.62 -2.47 1.02
N ILE A 43 3.36 -2.46 -0.29
CA ILE A 43 2.97 -3.64 -1.05
C ILE A 43 3.97 -3.88 -2.19
N HIS A 44 4.62 -5.04 -2.18
CA HIS A 44 5.48 -5.48 -3.27
C HIS A 44 4.85 -6.66 -4.03
N SER A 45 5.56 -7.19 -5.03
CA SER A 45 5.12 -8.34 -5.84
C SER A 45 3.72 -8.17 -6.43
N VAL A 46 3.32 -6.94 -6.78
CA VAL A 46 2.03 -6.71 -7.46
C VAL A 46 2.08 -7.34 -8.86
N PRO A 47 1.12 -8.19 -9.26
CA PRO A 47 1.12 -8.81 -10.58
C PRO A 47 1.10 -7.76 -11.69
N ASP A 48 1.82 -7.99 -12.79
CA ASP A 48 1.90 -7.06 -13.93
C ASP A 48 0.53 -6.73 -14.55
N GLY A 49 -0.46 -7.63 -14.42
CA GLY A 49 -1.84 -7.40 -14.86
C GLY A 49 -2.58 -6.34 -14.05
N VAL A 50 -2.12 -6.00 -12.83
CA VAL A 50 -2.69 -4.92 -12.02
C VAL A 50 -2.12 -3.59 -12.50
N GLU A 51 -2.72 -3.06 -13.56
CA GLU A 51 -2.34 -1.81 -14.22
C GLU A 51 -3.57 -0.94 -14.52
N GLY A 52 -3.36 0.28 -15.01
CA GLY A 52 -4.43 1.19 -15.43
C GLY A 52 -5.48 1.45 -14.35
N SER A 53 -6.72 1.07 -14.65
CA SER A 53 -7.85 1.22 -13.73
C SER A 53 -7.74 0.34 -12.48
N GLU A 54 -7.10 -0.81 -12.56
CA GLU A 54 -6.96 -1.72 -11.42
C GLU A 54 -5.95 -1.17 -10.41
N LEU A 55 -4.78 -0.73 -10.90
CA LEU A 55 -3.80 -0.04 -10.07
C LEU A 55 -4.38 1.23 -9.47
N ARG A 56 -5.12 2.02 -10.24
CA ARG A 56 -5.85 3.19 -9.73
C ARG A 56 -6.83 2.82 -8.61
N ALA A 57 -7.58 1.74 -8.76
CA ALA A 57 -8.54 1.29 -7.76
C ALA A 57 -7.84 0.84 -6.47
N LEU A 58 -6.71 0.13 -6.59
CA LEU A 58 -5.86 -0.24 -5.46
C LEU A 58 -5.34 1.00 -4.73
N VAL A 59 -4.72 1.95 -5.43
CA VAL A 59 -4.22 3.21 -4.85
C VAL A 59 -5.35 3.98 -4.15
N LYS A 60 -6.50 4.13 -4.80
CA LYS A 60 -7.67 4.81 -4.21
C LYS A 60 -8.18 4.10 -2.96
N LYS A 61 -8.09 2.76 -2.89
CA LYS A 61 -8.48 1.98 -1.72
C LYS A 61 -7.49 2.22 -0.58
N LEU A 62 -6.19 2.15 -0.83
CA LEU A 62 -5.14 2.32 0.17
C LEU A 62 -5.10 3.75 0.73
N ARG A 63 -5.29 4.78 -0.09
CA ARG A 63 -5.32 6.20 0.33
C ARG A 63 -6.44 6.56 1.31
N LYS A 64 -7.47 5.71 1.42
CA LYS A 64 -8.51 5.86 2.45
C LYS A 64 -8.08 5.28 3.80
N THR A 65 -7.02 4.48 3.82
CA THR A 65 -6.55 3.72 4.97
C THR A 65 -5.23 4.24 5.50
N ALA A 66 -4.30 4.67 4.64
CA ALA A 66 -2.97 5.14 4.98
C ALA A 66 -2.61 6.39 4.17
N ASP A 67 -1.88 7.32 4.78
CA ASP A 67 -1.36 8.51 4.09
C ASP A 67 -0.03 8.23 3.38
N GLU A 68 0.75 7.28 3.88
CA GLU A 68 2.00 6.85 3.28
C GLU A 68 1.82 5.50 2.61
N ILE A 69 2.13 5.41 1.32
CA ILE A 69 1.92 4.21 0.51
C ILE A 69 3.12 3.99 -0.40
N PHE A 70 3.59 2.75 -0.44
CA PHE A 70 4.51 2.26 -1.46
C PHE A 70 3.89 1.06 -2.17
N ILE A 71 3.87 1.09 -3.50
CA ILE A 71 3.46 -0.04 -4.33
C ILE A 71 4.54 -0.30 -5.38
N THR A 72 4.91 -1.57 -5.57
CA THR A 72 5.78 -1.99 -6.66
C THR A 72 5.39 -3.36 -7.22
N HIS A 73 5.56 -3.51 -8.53
CA HIS A 73 5.39 -4.77 -9.25
C HIS A 73 6.61 -5.70 -9.12
N LEU A 74 7.72 -5.19 -8.58
CA LEU A 74 8.92 -6.00 -8.36
C LEU A 74 8.69 -7.03 -7.26
N SER A 75 9.10 -8.28 -7.51
CA SER A 75 9.10 -9.38 -6.54
C SER A 75 10.48 -9.70 -5.97
N THR A 76 11.54 -9.16 -6.58
CA THR A 76 12.94 -9.22 -6.12
C THR A 76 13.54 -7.82 -6.15
N ASP A 77 14.46 -7.53 -5.25
CA ASP A 77 15.15 -6.23 -5.19
C ASP A 77 14.18 -5.03 -5.23
N TYR A 78 13.00 -5.21 -4.62
CA TYR A 78 11.85 -4.31 -4.74
C TYR A 78 12.04 -2.95 -4.03
N TYR A 79 13.14 -2.79 -3.28
CA TYR A 79 13.58 -1.51 -2.71
C TYR A 79 14.84 -0.94 -3.37
N ALA A 80 15.51 -1.70 -4.24
CA ALA A 80 16.76 -1.30 -4.89
C ALA A 80 16.56 -0.78 -6.32
N SER A 81 15.32 -0.84 -6.85
CA SER A 81 14.99 -0.37 -8.19
C SER A 81 13.52 0.03 -8.29
N PHE A 82 13.16 0.68 -9.41
CA PHE A 82 11.79 1.08 -9.70
C PHE A 82 11.09 0.02 -10.54
N GLY A 83 9.90 -0.42 -10.12
CA GLY A 83 9.08 -1.34 -10.90
C GLY A 83 8.57 -0.72 -12.20
N GLY A 84 8.21 -1.57 -13.18
CA GLY A 84 7.83 -1.14 -14.52
C GLY A 84 6.64 -0.17 -14.59
N LYS A 85 5.80 -0.12 -13.54
CA LYS A 85 4.65 0.78 -13.41
C LYS A 85 4.84 1.90 -12.37
N TRP A 86 6.07 2.15 -11.93
CA TRP A 86 6.35 3.16 -10.91
C TRP A 86 5.77 4.54 -11.27
N GLY A 87 5.97 5.01 -12.50
CA GLY A 87 5.43 6.30 -12.95
C GLY A 87 3.90 6.35 -12.88
N GLU A 88 3.22 5.27 -13.26
CA GLU A 88 1.77 5.18 -13.19
C GLU A 88 1.26 5.20 -11.74
N PHE A 89 1.93 4.47 -10.84
CA PHE A 89 1.63 4.52 -9.41
C PHE A 89 1.73 5.95 -8.86
N VAL A 90 2.83 6.65 -9.16
CA VAL A 90 3.03 8.05 -8.72
C VAL A 90 1.97 8.98 -9.31
N ASP A 91 1.58 8.81 -10.57
CA ASP A 91 0.51 9.58 -11.21
C ASP A 91 -0.85 9.39 -10.52
N TRP A 92 -1.14 8.18 -10.02
CA TRP A 92 -2.37 7.92 -9.25
C TRP A 92 -2.31 8.46 -7.82
N MET A 93 -1.12 8.57 -7.23
CA MET A 93 -0.93 9.22 -5.93
C MET A 93 -1.11 10.74 -6.01
N ALA A 94 -0.70 11.36 -7.12
CA ALA A 94 -0.78 12.82 -7.32
C ALA A 94 -2.18 13.38 -7.66
N LYS A 95 -3.17 12.50 -7.91
CA LYS A 95 -4.55 12.88 -8.28
C LYS A 95 -5.52 12.83 -7.11
#